data_AF-A0A662CYW1-F1
#
_entry.id   AF-A0A662CYW1-F1
#
_cell.length_a   1.000
_cell.length_b   1.000
_cell.length_c   1.000
_cell.angle_alpha   90.00
_cell.angle_beta   90.00
_cell.angle_gamma   90.00
#
_symmetry.space_group_name_H-M   'P 1'
#
loop_
_entity.id
_entity.type
_entity.pdbx_description
1 polymer ?
#
loop_
_entity_poly.entity_id
_entity_poly.type
_entity_poly.pdbx_seq_one_letter_code
_entity_poly.pdbx_strand_id
1 'polypeptide(L)'
;MEQIVVLPPGKYPEDVIERESISLVNMSGEVQKYSWDKEPEIPMPEPEGANMSYVHLKSTYRPFFILPPDPVETVEGTWDSPYFRSYASHMASTRYRPDPVPSAYGWWDHWPVAQIPGDGRWVITPDRPSHFNLTTFVQWKDYEYTDRKRTRIMLQGMTDKKAGELVPLARSWLHAPNMKITSESYRGGIYDQSERAYLLEAMDPTTATPCSFVLEASEDSPLINPAIIIKNWGSQPASCNINGLPLTDGKEFRQGIRKGTDGEDLILWIKLEEEKPVNIKLNK
;
A
#
# COMPACT_ATOMS: atom_id res chain seq x y z
N MET A 1 -9.73 -0.60 10.07
CA MET A 1 -9.60 -1.35 8.80
C MET A 1 -9.56 -2.83 9.10
N GLU A 2 -9.99 -3.69 8.17
CA GLU A 2 -10.03 -5.15 8.33
C GLU A 2 -9.24 -5.86 7.23
N GLN A 3 -8.60 -6.99 7.56
CA GLN A 3 -7.94 -7.87 6.60
C GLN A 3 -8.79 -9.13 6.40
N ILE A 4 -9.57 -9.13 5.33
CA ILE A 4 -10.52 -10.19 5.00
C ILE A 4 -10.02 -10.97 3.78
N VAL A 5 -10.04 -12.30 3.87
CA VAL A 5 -9.73 -13.21 2.77
C VAL A 5 -11.02 -13.84 2.25
N VAL A 6 -11.24 -13.75 0.92
CA VAL A 6 -12.39 -14.37 0.24
C VAL A 6 -12.08 -15.81 -0.13
N LEU A 7 -13.07 -16.69 0.04
CA LEU A 7 -12.99 -18.12 -0.27
C LEU A 7 -14.04 -18.51 -1.31
N PRO A 8 -13.68 -19.35 -2.30
CA PRO A 8 -14.68 -20.03 -3.12
C PRO A 8 -15.38 -21.13 -2.29
N PRO A 9 -16.54 -21.63 -2.77
CA PRO A 9 -17.12 -22.86 -2.22
C PRO A 9 -16.12 -24.02 -2.22
N GLY A 10 -16.24 -24.89 -1.23
CA GLY A 10 -15.47 -26.11 -1.03
C GLY A 10 -14.12 -25.89 -0.35
N LYS A 11 -13.80 -24.67 0.08
CA LYS A 11 -12.52 -24.33 0.73
C LYS A 11 -12.71 -23.88 2.16
N TYR A 12 -11.85 -24.39 3.03
CA TYR A 12 -11.65 -23.90 4.39
C TYR A 12 -10.59 -22.79 4.41
N PRO A 13 -10.57 -21.90 5.44
CA PRO A 13 -9.48 -20.94 5.61
C PRO A 13 -8.09 -21.57 5.56
N GLU A 14 -7.93 -22.73 6.21
CA GLU A 14 -6.68 -23.48 6.31
C GLU A 14 -6.20 -24.02 4.94
N ASP A 15 -7.08 -24.14 3.95
CA ASP A 15 -6.70 -24.54 2.59
C ASP A 15 -5.95 -23.44 1.83
N VAL A 16 -6.15 -22.17 2.20
CA VAL A 16 -5.66 -21.01 1.42
C VAL A 16 -4.63 -20.16 2.16
N ILE A 17 -4.50 -20.32 3.47
CA ILE A 17 -3.56 -19.56 4.30
C ILE A 17 -2.51 -20.46 4.94
N GLU A 18 -1.31 -19.95 5.09
CA GLU A 18 -0.26 -20.60 5.86
C GLU A 18 -0.56 -20.54 7.35
N ARG A 19 0.06 -21.44 8.11
CA ARG A 19 -0.10 -21.55 9.57
C ARG A 19 0.26 -20.25 10.32
N GLU A 20 1.37 -19.63 9.92
CA GLU A 20 1.73 -18.27 10.34
C GLU A 20 1.02 -17.30 9.42
N SER A 21 -0.22 -16.95 9.77
CA SER A 21 -1.19 -16.27 8.91
C SER A 21 -0.79 -14.85 8.54
N ILE A 22 -0.17 -14.11 9.47
CA ILE A 22 0.25 -12.71 9.29
C ILE A 22 1.69 -12.52 9.75
N SER A 23 2.44 -11.70 9.01
CA SER A 23 3.61 -11.02 9.53
C SER A 23 3.34 -9.53 9.69
N LEU A 24 3.66 -9.00 10.87
CA LEU A 24 3.80 -7.56 11.08
C LEU A 24 5.28 -7.19 10.97
N VAL A 25 5.54 -6.02 10.37
CA VAL A 25 6.90 -5.52 10.12
C VAL A 25 6.95 -4.04 10.51
N ASN A 26 8.06 -3.61 11.11
CA ASN A 26 8.35 -2.22 11.41
C ASN A 26 9.42 -1.63 10.47
N MET A 27 9.71 -0.34 10.59
CA MET A 27 10.65 0.36 9.71
C MET A 27 12.14 -0.05 9.90
N SER A 28 12.49 -0.72 11.00
CA SER A 28 13.82 -1.31 11.23
C SER A 28 14.00 -2.64 10.48
N GLY A 29 12.91 -3.25 10.02
CA GLY A 29 12.89 -4.54 9.34
C GLY A 29 12.73 -5.74 10.26
N GLU A 30 12.41 -5.53 11.53
CA GLU A 30 12.01 -6.59 12.44
C GLU A 30 10.67 -7.17 11.98
N VAL A 31 10.51 -8.48 12.16
CA VAL A 31 9.34 -9.22 11.68
C VAL A 31 8.80 -10.08 12.81
N GLN A 32 7.55 -9.83 13.20
CA GLN A 32 6.79 -10.73 14.07
C GLN A 32 5.80 -11.53 13.24
N LYS A 33 5.69 -12.81 13.54
CA LYS A 33 4.72 -13.71 12.91
C LYS A 33 3.61 -14.08 13.88
N TYR A 34 2.39 -14.10 13.36
CA TYR A 34 1.18 -14.41 14.13
C TYR A 34 0.48 -15.62 13.53
N SER A 35 0.00 -16.50 14.40
CA SER A 35 -0.72 -17.73 14.05
C SER A 35 -1.99 -17.82 14.87
N TRP A 36 -3.03 -18.40 14.28
CA TRP A 36 -4.33 -18.61 14.92
C TRP A 36 -4.44 -19.97 15.63
N ASP A 37 -3.42 -20.81 15.53
CA ASP A 37 -3.36 -22.11 16.20
C ASP A 37 -3.35 -22.00 17.73
N LYS A 38 -2.70 -20.95 18.23
CA LYS A 38 -2.70 -20.57 19.64
C LYS A 38 -3.58 -19.33 19.71
N GLU A 39 -4.70 -19.40 20.42
CA GLU A 39 -5.66 -18.30 20.56
C GLU A 39 -4.94 -16.94 20.59
N PRO A 40 -4.98 -16.16 19.50
CA PRO A 40 -4.12 -15.00 19.39
C PRO A 40 -4.56 -13.95 20.40
N GLU A 41 -3.58 -13.20 20.93
CA GLU A 41 -3.89 -12.03 21.73
C GLU A 41 -4.71 -11.03 20.88
N ILE A 42 -5.64 -10.33 21.54
CA ILE A 42 -6.46 -9.31 20.87
C ILE A 42 -5.55 -8.23 20.27
N PRO A 43 -4.69 -7.53 21.04
CA PRO A 43 -3.68 -6.66 20.44
C PRO A 43 -2.57 -7.48 19.77
N MET A 44 -1.99 -6.92 18.72
CA MET A 44 -0.79 -7.46 18.06
C MET A 44 0.34 -6.44 18.19
N PRO A 45 1.00 -6.33 19.36
CA PRO A 45 1.91 -5.22 19.66
C PRO A 45 3.32 -5.37 19.07
N GLU A 46 3.65 -6.56 18.55
CA GLU A 46 4.99 -6.89 18.09
C GLU A 46 5.06 -6.97 16.54
N PRO A 47 6.19 -6.61 15.92
CA PRO A 47 7.30 -5.93 16.56
C PRO A 47 6.89 -4.52 17.00
N GLU A 48 7.55 -3.98 18.02
CA GLU A 48 7.35 -2.58 18.41
C GLU A 48 7.47 -1.65 17.18
N GLY A 49 6.54 -0.71 17.05
CA GLY A 49 6.52 0.22 15.91
C GLY A 49 6.07 -0.40 14.58
N ALA A 50 5.40 -1.57 14.60
CA ALA A 50 4.86 -2.17 13.39
C ALA A 50 3.97 -1.20 12.61
N ASN A 51 4.16 -1.13 11.30
CA ASN A 51 3.36 -0.30 10.40
C ASN A 51 3.05 -0.99 9.07
N MET A 52 3.46 -2.24 8.90
CA MET A 52 3.24 -3.03 7.71
C MET A 52 2.62 -4.38 8.10
N SER A 53 1.65 -4.83 7.30
CA SER A 53 1.04 -6.15 7.46
C SER A 53 1.17 -6.93 6.17
N TYR A 54 1.56 -8.19 6.29
CA TYR A 54 1.76 -9.14 5.21
C TYR A 54 0.98 -10.41 5.50
N VAL A 55 0.08 -10.81 4.61
CA VAL A 55 -0.77 -12.00 4.79
C VAL A 55 -0.16 -13.19 4.05
N HIS A 56 0.09 -14.27 4.77
CA HIS A 56 0.69 -15.47 4.21
C HIS A 56 -0.34 -16.37 3.52
N LEU A 57 -0.87 -15.93 2.38
CA LEU A 57 -1.67 -16.82 1.51
C LEU A 57 -0.77 -17.89 0.87
N LYS A 58 -1.36 -19.06 0.59
CA LYS A 58 -0.79 -20.17 -0.19
C LYS A 58 -0.83 -19.85 -1.69
N SER A 59 -0.29 -18.68 -2.05
CA SER A 59 -0.17 -18.16 -3.42
C SER A 59 1.22 -17.58 -3.63
N THR A 60 1.67 -17.50 -4.89
CA THR A 60 2.95 -16.88 -5.24
C THR A 60 2.99 -15.41 -4.82
N TYR A 61 1.93 -14.67 -5.13
CA TYR A 61 1.78 -13.27 -4.73
C TYR A 61 0.93 -13.17 -3.48
N ARG A 62 1.45 -12.50 -2.47
CA ARG A 62 0.87 -12.37 -1.14
C ARG A 62 0.52 -10.92 -0.84
N PRO A 63 -0.69 -10.64 -0.33
CA PRO A 63 -1.13 -9.27 -0.14
C PRO A 63 -0.45 -8.64 1.07
N PHE A 64 -0.17 -7.35 0.94
CA PHE A 64 0.38 -6.53 2.01
C PHE A 64 -0.24 -5.15 2.02
N PHE A 65 -0.07 -4.46 3.13
CA PHE A 65 -0.22 -3.01 3.18
C PHE A 65 0.86 -2.35 4.04
N ILE A 66 1.07 -1.07 3.80
CA ILE A 66 2.01 -0.18 4.50
C ILE A 66 1.22 1.05 4.98
N LEU A 67 1.44 1.43 6.24
CA LEU A 67 0.85 2.58 6.90
C LEU A 67 1.93 3.57 7.35
N PRO A 68 1.60 4.86 7.55
CA PRO A 68 2.48 5.78 8.27
C PRO A 68 2.83 5.24 9.67
N PRO A 69 4.11 5.23 10.07
CA PRO A 69 4.55 4.68 11.35
C PRO A 69 4.32 5.63 12.54
N ASP A 70 3.86 6.84 12.28
CA ASP A 70 3.64 7.87 13.30
C ASP A 70 2.69 7.42 14.44
N PRO A 71 2.82 8.05 15.62
CA PRO A 71 1.84 7.92 16.69
C PRO A 71 0.41 8.21 16.23
N VAL A 72 -0.51 7.46 16.82
CA VAL A 72 -1.93 7.46 16.48
C VAL A 72 -2.70 7.96 17.68
N GLU A 73 -3.40 9.08 17.51
CA GLU A 73 -4.32 9.62 18.50
C GLU A 73 -5.72 9.69 17.89
N THR A 74 -6.65 8.93 18.45
CA THR A 74 -8.04 8.92 18.02
C THR A 74 -8.97 8.84 19.23
N VAL A 75 -10.28 8.99 19.01
CA VAL A 75 -11.26 8.82 20.10
C VAL A 75 -11.27 7.40 20.68
N GLU A 76 -10.76 6.45 19.90
CA GLU A 76 -10.64 5.05 20.29
C GLU A 76 -9.41 4.73 21.13
N GLY A 77 -8.38 5.58 21.13
CA GLY A 77 -7.18 5.40 21.93
C GLY A 77 -5.95 6.14 21.38
N THR A 78 -4.85 5.98 22.10
CA THR A 78 -3.55 6.56 21.78
C THR A 78 -2.50 5.47 21.76
N TRP A 79 -1.69 5.44 20.69
CA TRP A 79 -0.63 4.46 20.48
C TRP A 79 0.58 5.12 19.84
N ASP A 80 1.78 4.63 20.13
CA ASP A 80 3.03 5.20 19.59
C ASP A 80 3.30 4.84 18.12
N SER A 81 2.49 3.94 17.55
CA SER A 81 2.52 3.50 16.15
C SER A 81 1.15 2.95 15.74
N PRO A 82 0.93 2.54 14.47
CA PRO A 82 -0.31 1.90 14.05
C PRO A 82 -0.75 0.76 14.98
N TYR A 83 -2.01 0.80 15.40
CA TYR A 83 -2.58 -0.24 16.25
C TYR A 83 -3.10 -1.39 15.39
N PHE A 84 -2.58 -2.59 15.64
CA PHE A 84 -3.05 -3.83 15.04
C PHE A 84 -3.81 -4.66 16.05
N ARG A 85 -4.94 -5.22 15.61
CA ARG A 85 -5.78 -6.09 16.42
C ARG A 85 -6.16 -7.33 15.62
N SER A 86 -5.93 -8.48 16.22
CA SER A 86 -6.31 -9.77 15.67
C SER A 86 -7.83 -9.98 15.77
N TYR A 87 -8.37 -10.85 14.93
CA TYR A 87 -9.72 -11.37 15.09
C TYR A 87 -9.71 -12.89 14.95
N ALA A 88 -10.15 -13.61 15.99
CA ALA A 88 -10.27 -15.07 15.99
C ALA A 88 -11.69 -15.51 16.36
N SER A 89 -12.06 -16.74 16.02
CA SER A 89 -13.41 -17.26 16.27
C SER A 89 -13.75 -17.34 17.75
N HIS A 90 -12.77 -17.57 18.62
CA HIS A 90 -12.97 -17.58 20.08
C HIS A 90 -13.36 -16.20 20.65
N MET A 91 -13.03 -15.12 19.95
CA MET A 91 -13.36 -13.75 20.35
C MET A 91 -14.82 -13.37 20.04
N ALA A 92 -15.51 -14.16 19.23
CA ALA A 92 -16.91 -13.94 18.93
C ALA A 92 -17.82 -14.46 20.04
N SER A 93 -18.94 -13.76 20.28
CA SER A 93 -19.94 -14.16 21.27
C SER A 93 -20.44 -15.57 21.00
N THR A 94 -20.47 -16.40 22.05
CA THR A 94 -21.03 -17.77 22.02
C THR A 94 -22.50 -17.82 21.62
N ARG A 95 -23.21 -16.68 21.67
CA ARG A 95 -24.59 -16.57 21.19
C ARG A 95 -24.71 -16.67 19.67
N TYR A 96 -23.68 -16.25 18.94
CA TYR A 96 -23.74 -16.09 17.48
C TYR A 96 -22.82 -17.04 16.72
N ARG A 97 -21.77 -17.59 17.36
CA ARG A 97 -20.85 -18.55 16.73
C ARG A 97 -21.28 -20.00 16.96
N PRO A 98 -21.06 -20.91 15.99
CA PRO A 98 -21.29 -22.34 16.19
C PRO A 98 -20.32 -22.91 17.24
N ASP A 99 -20.74 -24.00 17.88
CA ASP A 99 -19.92 -24.77 18.82
C ASP A 99 -20.06 -26.29 18.51
N PRO A 100 -19.00 -26.97 18.06
CA PRO A 100 -17.66 -26.43 17.81
C PRO A 100 -17.61 -25.47 16.61
N VAL A 101 -16.66 -24.54 16.64
CA VAL A 101 -16.32 -23.72 15.46
C VAL A 101 -15.58 -24.57 14.43
N PRO A 102 -15.86 -24.41 13.12
CA PRO A 102 -15.17 -25.18 12.08
C PRO A 102 -13.76 -24.69 11.77
N SER A 103 -13.38 -23.51 12.26
CA SER A 103 -12.05 -22.91 12.07
C SER A 103 -11.70 -21.97 13.22
N ALA A 104 -10.40 -21.77 13.46
CA ALA A 104 -9.88 -20.80 14.43
C ALA A 104 -10.10 -19.34 13.98
N TYR A 105 -10.34 -19.10 12.69
CA TYR A 105 -10.65 -17.79 12.15
C TYR A 105 -12.14 -17.46 12.29
N GLY A 106 -12.47 -16.18 12.43
CA GLY A 106 -13.85 -15.73 12.23
C GLY A 106 -14.25 -15.97 10.79
N TRP A 107 -15.20 -16.88 10.53
CA TRP A 107 -15.52 -17.36 9.18
C TRP A 107 -17.02 -17.27 8.91
N TRP A 108 -17.37 -16.50 7.89
CA TRP A 108 -18.75 -16.16 7.54
C TRP A 108 -19.01 -16.23 6.04
N ASP A 109 -20.27 -16.34 5.66
CA ASP A 109 -20.71 -16.42 4.26
C ASP A 109 -21.91 -15.50 3.97
N HIS A 110 -21.99 -14.39 4.69
CA HIS A 110 -22.90 -13.27 4.38
C HIS A 110 -22.33 -12.33 3.31
N TRP A 111 -21.02 -12.33 3.11
CA TRP A 111 -20.29 -11.59 2.07
C TRP A 111 -19.32 -12.59 1.38
N PRO A 112 -19.01 -12.49 0.06
CA PRO A 112 -19.21 -11.36 -0.84
C PRO A 112 -20.54 -11.27 -1.59
N VAL A 113 -21.34 -12.33 -1.61
CA VAL A 113 -22.52 -12.38 -2.52
C VAL A 113 -23.83 -11.93 -1.84
N ALA A 114 -23.90 -11.89 -0.49
CA ALA A 114 -25.05 -11.41 0.28
C ALA A 114 -26.42 -11.92 -0.22
N GLN A 115 -26.52 -13.20 -0.59
CA GLN A 115 -27.73 -13.78 -1.18
C GLN A 115 -28.90 -13.90 -0.20
N ILE A 116 -28.62 -13.91 1.09
CA ILE A 116 -29.60 -14.04 2.17
C ILE A 116 -29.26 -12.96 3.21
N PRO A 117 -30.24 -12.21 3.75
CA PRO A 117 -30.01 -11.32 4.88
C PRO A 117 -29.37 -12.08 6.04
N GLY A 118 -28.23 -11.59 6.52
CA GLY A 118 -27.55 -12.22 7.64
C GLY A 118 -26.35 -11.39 8.04
N ASP A 119 -26.52 -10.52 9.03
CA ASP A 119 -25.36 -9.94 9.71
C ASP A 119 -24.59 -11.06 10.42
N GLY A 120 -23.30 -11.22 10.09
CA GLY A 120 -22.44 -12.18 10.78
C GLY A 120 -22.88 -13.66 10.68
N ARG A 121 -23.48 -14.10 9.56
CA ARG A 121 -23.85 -15.51 9.36
C ARG A 121 -22.61 -16.41 9.31
N TRP A 122 -22.41 -17.22 10.35
CA TRP A 122 -21.26 -18.11 10.47
C TRP A 122 -21.35 -19.29 9.51
N VAL A 123 -20.20 -19.67 8.98
CA VAL A 123 -20.07 -20.90 8.19
C VAL A 123 -20.10 -22.11 9.12
N ILE A 124 -20.87 -23.12 8.73
CA ILE A 124 -20.82 -24.48 9.33
C ILE A 124 -20.24 -25.46 8.30
N THR A 125 -20.56 -25.23 7.02
CA THR A 125 -20.10 -26.03 5.87
C THR A 125 -19.58 -25.10 4.76
N PRO A 126 -18.49 -25.44 4.05
CA PRO A 126 -17.95 -24.59 2.98
C PRO A 126 -18.76 -24.68 1.68
N ASP A 127 -20.07 -24.81 1.68
CA ASP A 127 -20.86 -25.02 0.46
C ASP A 127 -21.13 -23.73 -0.34
N ARG A 128 -20.70 -22.57 0.16
CA ARG A 128 -20.95 -21.24 -0.41
C ARG A 128 -19.67 -20.39 -0.47
N PRO A 129 -19.63 -19.36 -1.34
CA PRO A 129 -18.60 -18.35 -1.26
C PRO A 129 -18.63 -17.70 0.12
N SER A 130 -17.47 -17.57 0.74
CA SER A 130 -17.34 -17.15 2.13
C SER A 130 -16.13 -16.24 2.30
N HIS A 131 -15.89 -15.78 3.52
CA HIS A 131 -14.73 -15.01 3.87
C HIS A 131 -14.35 -15.23 5.32
N PHE A 132 -13.08 -15.10 5.63
CA PHE A 132 -12.60 -15.10 7.01
C PHE A 132 -11.76 -13.86 7.31
N ASN A 133 -11.81 -13.44 8.57
CA ASN A 133 -11.12 -12.24 9.03
C ASN A 133 -9.84 -12.60 9.78
N LEU A 134 -8.80 -11.81 9.55
CA LEU A 134 -7.50 -11.91 10.22
C LEU A 134 -7.29 -10.75 11.19
N THR A 135 -7.53 -9.51 10.75
CA THR A 135 -7.40 -8.35 11.61
C THR A 135 -8.64 -7.49 11.51
N THR A 136 -9.00 -6.88 12.63
CA THR A 136 -10.04 -5.86 12.66
C THR A 136 -9.49 -4.61 13.32
N PHE A 137 -10.18 -3.49 13.16
CA PHE A 137 -9.89 -2.28 13.92
C PHE A 137 -8.44 -1.78 13.80
N VAL A 138 -7.78 -1.99 12.66
CA VAL A 138 -6.46 -1.38 12.44
C VAL A 138 -6.62 0.15 12.46
N GLN A 139 -5.83 0.85 13.29
CA GLN A 139 -5.83 2.31 13.43
C GLN A 139 -4.47 2.88 13.04
N TRP A 140 -4.47 4.01 12.32
CA TRP A 140 -3.26 4.76 11.98
C TRP A 140 -3.57 6.25 11.86
N LYS A 141 -2.51 7.06 11.83
CA LYS A 141 -2.58 8.52 11.76
C LYS A 141 -3.30 8.98 10.50
N ASP A 142 -4.02 10.10 10.64
CA ASP A 142 -4.67 10.75 9.51
C ASP A 142 -3.65 11.45 8.63
N TYR A 143 -3.84 11.31 7.32
CA TYR A 143 -3.09 12.08 6.33
C TYR A 143 -3.53 13.54 6.32
N GLU A 144 -4.84 13.77 6.39
CA GLU A 144 -5.43 15.09 6.58
C GLU A 144 -6.59 15.00 7.56
N TYR A 145 -6.73 16.01 8.42
CA TYR A 145 -7.82 16.10 9.37
C TYR A 145 -8.33 17.53 9.45
N THR A 146 -9.63 17.72 9.23
CA THR A 146 -10.34 18.99 9.42
C THR A 146 -11.57 18.76 10.30
N ASP A 147 -12.30 19.83 10.61
CA ASP A 147 -13.58 19.80 11.34
C ASP A 147 -14.66 18.91 10.68
N ARG A 148 -14.56 18.69 9.36
CA ARG A 148 -15.59 18.00 8.55
C ARG A 148 -15.08 16.82 7.73
N LYS A 149 -13.76 16.63 7.64
CA LYS A 149 -13.16 15.60 6.78
C LYS A 149 -11.98 14.93 7.49
N ARG A 150 -11.92 13.61 7.36
CA ARG A 150 -10.78 12.78 7.76
C ARG A 150 -10.30 12.02 6.53
N THR A 151 -9.03 12.19 6.17
CA THR A 151 -8.37 11.46 5.08
C THR A 151 -7.34 10.52 5.68
N ARG A 152 -7.41 9.23 5.33
CA ARG A 152 -6.37 8.24 5.64
C ARG A 152 -5.93 7.60 4.34
N ILE A 153 -4.62 7.43 4.17
CA ILE A 153 -4.03 6.75 3.01
C ILE A 153 -3.27 5.50 3.48
N MET A 154 -3.21 4.52 2.59
CA MET A 154 -2.59 3.22 2.81
C MET A 154 -2.06 2.74 1.46
N LEU A 155 -0.80 2.33 1.41
CA LEU A 155 -0.25 1.66 0.24
C LEU A 155 -0.51 0.16 0.37
N GLN A 156 -1.23 -0.43 -0.58
CA GLN A 156 -1.53 -1.85 -0.61
C GLN A 156 -1.16 -2.47 -1.97
N GLY A 157 -0.82 -3.76 -1.95
CA GLY A 157 -0.45 -4.49 -3.15
C GLY A 157 -0.26 -5.98 -2.87
N MET A 158 0.34 -6.68 -3.82
CA MET A 158 0.76 -8.08 -3.65
C MET A 158 2.21 -8.25 -4.08
N THR A 159 2.94 -9.14 -3.42
CA THR A 159 4.36 -9.37 -3.69
C THR A 159 4.71 -10.85 -3.54
N ASP A 160 5.70 -11.31 -4.30
CA ASP A 160 6.35 -12.61 -4.15
C ASP A 160 7.59 -12.57 -3.23
N LYS A 161 7.96 -11.36 -2.77
CA LYS A 161 9.02 -11.15 -1.77
C LYS A 161 8.57 -11.55 -0.36
N LYS A 162 9.53 -11.72 0.56
CA LYS A 162 9.26 -11.97 1.99
C LYS A 162 8.80 -10.68 2.69
N ALA A 163 8.15 -10.83 3.85
CA ALA A 163 7.59 -9.72 4.62
C ALA A 163 8.63 -8.62 4.95
N GLY A 164 9.83 -8.97 5.43
CA GLY A 164 10.88 -8.00 5.74
C GLY A 164 11.41 -7.23 4.52
N GLU A 165 11.21 -7.74 3.31
CA GLU A 165 11.62 -7.07 2.06
C GLU A 165 10.64 -5.96 1.62
N LEU A 166 9.61 -5.67 2.42
CA LEU A 166 8.72 -4.52 2.23
C LEU A 166 9.36 -3.19 2.66
N VAL A 167 10.38 -3.23 3.52
CA VAL A 167 10.98 -2.01 4.11
C VAL A 167 11.45 -1.00 3.06
N PRO A 168 12.17 -1.40 1.99
CA PRO A 168 12.58 -0.43 0.96
C PRO A 168 11.37 0.21 0.25
N LEU A 169 10.31 -0.56 -0.02
CA LEU A 169 9.07 -0.03 -0.60
C LEU A 169 8.40 0.96 0.35
N ALA A 170 8.33 0.64 1.65
CA ALA A 170 7.80 1.53 2.67
C ALA A 170 8.59 2.84 2.74
N ARG A 171 9.91 2.79 2.77
CA ARG A 171 10.77 3.99 2.74
C ARG A 171 10.56 4.79 1.46
N SER A 172 10.48 4.15 0.29
CA SER A 172 10.24 4.85 -0.98
C SER A 172 8.91 5.61 -1.02
N TRP A 173 7.91 5.17 -0.23
CA TRP A 173 6.59 5.78 -0.19
C TRP A 173 6.47 6.82 0.94
N LEU A 174 6.97 6.52 2.13
CA LEU A 174 6.86 7.37 3.33
C LEU A 174 7.94 8.46 3.39
N HIS A 175 9.10 8.17 2.82
CA HIS A 175 10.31 9.02 2.84
C HIS A 175 10.87 9.13 1.43
N ALA A 176 10.02 9.44 0.46
CA ALA A 176 10.42 9.55 -0.95
C ALA A 176 11.58 10.54 -1.11
N PRO A 177 12.59 10.24 -1.95
CA PRO A 177 13.73 11.12 -2.14
C PRO A 177 13.34 12.52 -2.63
N ASN A 178 14.06 13.54 -2.19
CA ASN A 178 13.80 14.91 -2.63
C ASN A 178 14.10 15.07 -4.13
N MET A 179 13.27 15.85 -4.82
CA MET A 179 13.53 16.27 -6.19
C MET A 179 14.17 17.66 -6.22
N LYS A 180 15.29 17.79 -6.94
CA LYS A 180 15.91 19.08 -7.28
C LYS A 180 15.75 19.34 -8.77
N ILE A 181 14.89 20.28 -9.13
CA ILE A 181 14.73 20.73 -10.51
C ILE A 181 15.97 21.54 -10.91
N THR A 182 16.55 21.20 -12.05
CA THR A 182 17.75 21.86 -12.60
C THR A 182 17.46 22.67 -13.88
N SER A 183 16.27 22.49 -14.47
CA SER A 183 15.76 23.31 -15.57
C SER A 183 14.96 24.52 -15.07
N GLU A 184 15.19 25.70 -15.63
CA GLU A 184 14.52 26.94 -15.21
C GLU A 184 13.04 27.05 -15.60
N SER A 185 12.58 26.28 -16.60
CA SER A 185 11.22 26.39 -17.16
C SER A 185 10.14 25.59 -16.41
N TYR A 186 10.51 24.96 -15.30
CA TYR A 186 9.65 24.09 -14.51
C TYR A 186 9.68 24.46 -13.03
N ARG A 187 8.56 24.25 -12.34
CA ARG A 187 8.45 24.43 -10.89
C ARG A 187 7.77 23.22 -10.23
N GLY A 188 7.79 23.20 -8.90
CA GLY A 188 7.25 22.10 -8.10
C GLY A 188 8.36 21.16 -7.62
N GLY A 189 8.22 19.86 -7.88
CA GLY A 189 9.12 18.82 -7.40
C GLY A 189 8.68 18.21 -6.06
N ILE A 190 7.48 18.55 -5.59
CA ILE A 190 6.91 17.99 -4.37
C ILE A 190 6.44 16.56 -4.66
N TYR A 191 6.77 15.64 -3.76
CA TYR A 191 6.21 14.30 -3.78
C TYR A 191 4.83 14.29 -3.12
N ASP A 192 3.82 13.88 -3.86
CA ASP A 192 2.48 13.63 -3.33
C ASP A 192 2.36 12.15 -2.95
N GLN A 193 2.28 11.89 -1.64
CA GLN A 193 2.20 10.54 -1.10
C GLN A 193 0.91 9.82 -1.51
N SER A 194 -0.19 10.54 -1.72
CA SER A 194 -1.49 9.97 -2.09
C SER A 194 -1.53 9.49 -3.55
N GLU A 195 -0.78 10.17 -4.43
CA GLU A 195 -0.58 9.79 -5.83
C GLU A 195 0.64 8.86 -6.02
N ARG A 196 1.49 8.74 -5.00
CA ARG A 196 2.80 8.08 -5.07
C ARG A 196 3.63 8.61 -6.26
N ALA A 197 3.62 9.93 -6.45
CA ALA A 197 4.19 10.58 -7.61
C ALA A 197 4.77 11.95 -7.28
N TYR A 198 5.78 12.37 -8.05
CA TYR A 198 6.30 13.73 -8.01
C TYR A 198 5.48 14.65 -8.90
N LEU A 199 5.16 15.84 -8.40
CA LEU A 199 4.37 16.84 -9.10
C LEU A 199 5.24 17.99 -9.62
N LEU A 200 5.26 18.15 -10.94
CA LEU A 200 5.93 19.22 -11.66
C LEU A 200 4.92 20.02 -12.46
N GLU A 201 5.27 21.26 -12.81
CA GLU A 201 4.47 22.11 -13.68
C GLU A 201 5.39 22.83 -14.67
N ALA A 202 5.08 22.74 -15.95
CA ALA A 202 5.70 23.58 -16.97
C ALA A 202 5.15 24.99 -16.85
N MET A 203 6.04 25.98 -16.71
CA MET A 203 5.60 27.37 -16.49
C MET A 203 5.12 28.06 -17.77
N ASP A 204 5.58 27.58 -18.93
CA ASP A 204 5.08 27.99 -20.25
C ASP A 204 4.82 26.72 -21.09
N PRO A 205 3.55 26.32 -21.30
CA PRO A 205 3.21 25.14 -22.09
C PRO A 205 3.52 25.30 -23.58
N THR A 206 3.63 26.54 -24.08
CA THR A 206 3.80 26.84 -25.50
C THR A 206 5.24 26.68 -25.96
N THR A 207 6.19 26.82 -25.04
CA THR A 207 7.62 26.69 -25.34
C THR A 207 8.09 25.27 -25.01
N ALA A 208 8.64 24.58 -26.00
CA ALA A 208 9.25 23.27 -25.80
C ALA A 208 10.63 23.43 -25.14
N THR A 209 10.74 23.13 -23.85
CA THR A 209 12.00 23.13 -23.10
C THR A 209 12.25 21.75 -22.46
N PRO A 210 13.50 21.29 -22.36
CA PRO A 210 13.81 20.07 -21.63
C PRO A 210 13.51 20.22 -20.13
N CYS A 211 12.85 19.23 -19.54
CA CYS A 211 12.71 19.14 -18.07
C CYS A 211 13.87 18.33 -17.52
N SER A 212 14.67 18.92 -16.63
CA SER A 212 15.82 18.25 -16.02
C SER A 212 15.75 18.35 -14.51
N PHE A 213 15.97 17.25 -13.81
CA PHE A 213 15.93 17.19 -12.35
C PHE A 213 16.77 16.04 -11.81
N VAL A 214 17.09 16.12 -10.52
CA VAL A 214 17.79 15.08 -9.75
C VAL A 214 16.84 14.56 -8.69
N LEU A 215 16.71 13.24 -8.60
CA LEU A 215 16.07 12.56 -7.46
C LEU A 215 17.17 12.12 -6.51
N GLU A 216 17.20 12.68 -5.31
CA GLU A 216 18.27 12.48 -4.32
C GLU A 216 18.07 11.17 -3.53
N ALA A 217 18.06 10.04 -4.25
CA ALA A 217 17.88 8.72 -3.63
C ALA A 217 19.04 8.34 -2.71
N SER A 218 18.71 7.60 -1.65
CA SER A 218 19.62 7.07 -0.64
C SER A 218 19.07 5.75 -0.09
N GLU A 219 19.80 5.08 0.81
CA GLU A 219 19.30 3.89 1.53
C GLU A 219 18.08 4.19 2.43
N ASP A 220 18.00 5.42 2.95
CA ASP A 220 16.90 5.89 3.80
C ASP A 220 15.70 6.38 2.99
N SER A 221 15.96 6.86 1.76
CA SER A 221 14.98 7.36 0.81
C SER A 221 15.20 6.71 -0.57
N PRO A 222 14.98 5.38 -0.69
CA PRO A 222 15.24 4.66 -1.92
C PRO A 222 14.23 5.05 -2.99
N LEU A 223 14.69 5.08 -4.23
CA LEU A 223 13.85 5.32 -5.39
C LEU A 223 13.38 3.98 -5.93
N ILE A 224 12.09 3.66 -5.78
CA ILE A 224 11.51 2.44 -6.31
C ILE A 224 10.39 2.81 -7.25
N ASN A 225 10.53 2.45 -8.52
CA ASN A 225 9.54 2.60 -9.57
C ASN A 225 8.81 3.96 -9.54
N PRO A 226 9.51 5.10 -9.64
CA PRO A 226 8.92 6.41 -9.44
C PRO A 226 7.92 6.76 -10.53
N ALA A 227 6.90 7.52 -10.12
CA ALA A 227 5.97 8.18 -11.03
C ALA A 227 6.19 9.70 -10.98
N ILE A 228 6.03 10.35 -12.12
CA ILE A 228 6.17 11.80 -12.26
C ILE A 228 4.97 12.32 -13.05
N ILE A 229 4.30 13.33 -12.52
CA ILE A 229 3.21 14.03 -13.18
C ILE A 229 3.70 15.44 -13.52
N ILE A 230 3.76 15.76 -14.80
CA ILE A 230 4.15 17.09 -15.29
C ILE A 230 2.91 17.77 -15.85
N LYS A 231 2.41 18.75 -15.11
CA LYS A 231 1.29 19.58 -15.53
C LYS A 231 1.70 20.48 -16.69
N ASN A 232 0.74 20.75 -17.57
CA ASN A 232 0.91 21.65 -18.72
C ASN A 232 2.05 21.21 -19.66
N TRP A 233 2.27 19.90 -19.79
CA TRP A 233 3.28 19.35 -20.68
C TRP A 233 2.88 19.51 -22.16
N GLY A 234 1.60 19.36 -22.49
CA GLY A 234 1.11 19.25 -23.86
C GLY A 234 0.90 17.79 -24.29
N SER A 235 0.61 17.57 -25.58
CA SER A 235 0.17 16.27 -26.11
C SER A 235 1.29 15.37 -26.61
N GLN A 236 2.53 15.85 -26.61
CA GLN A 236 3.66 15.09 -27.15
C GLN A 236 4.17 14.08 -26.13
N PRO A 237 4.57 12.86 -26.54
CA PRO A 237 5.28 11.95 -25.66
C PRO A 237 6.63 12.56 -25.24
N ALA A 238 7.16 12.12 -24.10
CA ALA A 238 8.51 12.43 -23.68
C ALA A 238 9.51 11.35 -24.14
N SER A 239 10.70 11.80 -24.50
CA SER A 239 11.91 10.98 -24.43
C SER A 239 12.54 11.13 -23.04
N CYS A 240 13.06 10.04 -22.48
CA CYS A 240 13.64 10.04 -21.13
C CYS A 240 15.11 9.58 -21.17
N ASN A 241 15.98 10.32 -20.50
CA ASN A 241 17.36 9.91 -20.25
C ASN A 241 17.59 9.82 -18.74
N ILE A 242 18.25 8.74 -18.31
CA ILE A 242 18.66 8.52 -16.92
C ILE A 242 20.19 8.47 -16.87
N ASN A 243 20.79 9.35 -16.08
CA ASN A 243 22.25 9.49 -15.97
C ASN A 243 22.95 9.60 -17.34
N GLY A 244 22.29 10.28 -18.29
CA GLY A 244 22.78 10.46 -19.66
C GLY A 244 22.50 9.31 -20.64
N LEU A 245 21.97 8.18 -20.16
CA LEU A 245 21.60 7.04 -21.00
C LEU A 245 20.12 7.11 -21.42
N PRO A 246 19.80 6.97 -22.71
CA PRO A 246 18.41 7.00 -23.16
C PRO A 246 17.65 5.76 -22.69
N LEU A 247 16.41 5.97 -22.23
CA LEU A 247 15.44 4.92 -21.98
C LEU A 247 14.56 4.72 -23.21
N THR A 248 14.50 3.47 -23.68
CA THR A 248 13.50 3.06 -24.68
C THR A 248 12.13 2.91 -24.04
N ASP A 249 11.11 3.43 -24.72
CA ASP A 249 9.71 3.26 -24.36
C ASP A 249 9.34 1.76 -24.29
N GLY A 250 8.50 1.40 -23.31
CA GLY A 250 8.02 0.02 -23.12
C GLY A 250 7.93 -0.41 -21.66
N LYS A 251 8.52 -1.56 -21.32
CA LYS A 251 8.37 -2.13 -19.96
C LYS A 251 9.12 -1.34 -18.89
N GLU A 252 10.20 -0.64 -19.27
CA GLU A 252 11.06 0.10 -18.33
C GLU A 252 10.69 1.59 -18.23
N PHE A 253 9.95 2.12 -19.21
CA PHE A 253 9.47 3.49 -19.24
C PHE A 253 8.07 3.49 -19.84
N ARG A 254 7.09 3.94 -19.06
CA ARG A 254 5.69 4.05 -19.49
C ARG A 254 5.24 5.48 -19.34
N GLN A 255 4.42 5.93 -20.27
CA GLN A 255 3.92 7.29 -20.28
C GLN A 255 2.49 7.36 -20.78
N GLY A 256 1.80 8.43 -20.39
CA GLY A 256 0.47 8.75 -20.89
C GLY A 256 0.17 10.23 -20.74
N ILE A 257 -0.67 10.75 -21.64
CA ILE A 257 -1.17 12.12 -21.57
C ILE A 257 -2.56 12.12 -20.96
N ARG A 258 -2.73 12.80 -19.84
CA ARG A 258 -4.02 13.06 -19.21
C ARG A 258 -4.54 14.41 -19.71
N LYS A 259 -5.66 14.38 -20.43
CA LYS A 259 -6.35 15.59 -20.91
C LYS A 259 -7.26 16.14 -19.82
N GLY A 260 -6.98 17.35 -19.36
CA GLY A 260 -7.80 18.10 -18.40
C GLY A 260 -8.48 19.30 -19.05
N THR A 261 -9.28 20.02 -18.27
CA THR A 261 -9.87 21.31 -18.68
C THR A 261 -8.83 22.41 -18.78
N ASP A 262 -7.77 22.32 -17.98
CA ASP A 262 -6.78 23.39 -17.79
C ASP A 262 -5.50 23.16 -18.61
N GLY A 263 -5.38 22.00 -19.27
CA GLY A 263 -4.21 21.63 -20.04
C GLY A 263 -4.07 20.12 -20.24
N GLU A 264 -2.96 19.72 -20.85
CA GLU A 264 -2.57 18.33 -21.04
C GLU A 264 -1.37 18.00 -20.15
N ASP A 265 -1.55 17.04 -19.24
CA ASP A 265 -0.54 16.61 -18.28
C ASP A 265 0.15 15.34 -18.78
N LEU A 266 1.48 15.28 -18.64
CA LEU A 266 2.24 14.06 -18.86
C LEU A 266 2.33 13.28 -17.55
N ILE A 267 2.02 11.99 -17.61
CA ILE A 267 2.23 11.03 -16.52
C ILE A 267 3.30 10.06 -16.98
N LEU A 268 4.34 9.91 -16.17
CA LEU A 268 5.46 9.01 -16.40
C LEU A 268 5.54 8.00 -15.28
N TRP A 269 5.90 6.77 -15.64
CA TRP A 269 6.31 5.73 -14.72
C TRP A 269 7.62 5.12 -15.23
N ILE A 270 8.60 5.01 -14.35
CA ILE A 270 9.94 4.54 -14.67
C ILE A 270 10.19 3.28 -13.85
N LYS A 271 10.54 2.16 -14.49
CA LYS A 271 11.01 0.98 -13.77
C LYS A 271 12.45 1.20 -13.37
N LEU A 272 12.67 1.43 -12.08
CA LEU A 272 13.98 1.79 -11.55
C LEU A 272 14.01 1.51 -10.04
N GLU A 273 15.08 0.89 -9.57
CA GLU A 273 15.37 0.73 -8.15
C GLU A 273 16.79 1.27 -7.90
N GLU A 274 16.90 2.36 -7.15
CA GLU A 274 18.18 3.04 -6.89
C GLU A 274 18.25 3.60 -5.47
N GLU A 275 19.43 3.52 -4.87
CA GLU A 275 19.75 4.06 -3.54
C GLU A 275 20.81 5.17 -3.64
N LYS A 276 20.98 5.73 -4.84
CA LYS A 276 21.92 6.81 -5.14
C LYS A 276 21.25 7.88 -5.99
N PRO A 277 21.71 9.14 -5.93
CA PRO A 277 21.12 10.21 -6.71
C PRO A 277 21.04 9.89 -8.20
N VAL A 278 19.87 10.13 -8.80
CA VAL A 278 19.57 9.84 -10.21
C VAL A 278 19.28 11.13 -10.95
N ASN A 279 20.02 11.39 -12.04
CA ASN A 279 19.75 12.49 -12.94
C ASN A 279 18.75 12.06 -14.01
N ILE A 280 17.63 12.78 -14.14
CA ILE A 280 16.61 12.51 -15.14
C ILE A 280 16.45 13.74 -16.03
N LYS A 281 16.45 13.50 -17.35
CA LYS A 281 16.17 14.51 -18.36
C LYS A 281 15.07 14.03 -19.30
N LEU A 282 14.07 14.87 -19.47
CA LEU A 282 12.92 14.63 -20.34
C LEU A 282 12.91 15.66 -21.47
N ASN A 283 12.67 15.23 -22.70
CA ASN A 283 12.47 16.14 -23.84
C ASN A 283 11.14 15.83 -24.54
N LYS A 284 10.46 16.90 -24.99
CA LYS A 284 9.32 16.82 -25.92
C LYS A 284 9.78 16.41 -27.32
#